data_AF-L7ML27-F1
#
_entry.id   AF-L7ML27-F1
#
_cell.length_a   1.000
_cell.length_b   1.000
_cell.length_c   1.000
_cell.angle_alpha   90.00
_cell.angle_beta   90.00
_cell.angle_gamma   90.00
#
_symmetry.space_group_name_H-M   'P 1'
#
loop_
_entity.id
_entity.type
_entity.pdbx_description
1 polymer ?
#
loop_
_entity_poly.entity_id
_entity_poly.type
_entity_poly.pdbx_seq_one_letter_code
_entity_poly.pdbx_strand_id
1 'polypeptide(L)'
;MLNPMQNYTYDVMKSIFQEVIETFKDEYIHLGMDEVYYSCWESSPEIAEFMREQGFDAINQVEQYYVKRTLANVHNLGAKYMIWQDPIDNDVNAANDTLVGVWKDTSLDTKMKRWQDYIKPIARKGYQMVLSACWYLNYISYGEDWKKFYKCDPRSFEGTEAEKDLVVGG
;
A
#
# COMPACT_ATOMS: atom_id res chain seq x y z
N MET A 1 -9.49 -14.01 2.41
CA MET A 1 -9.15 -12.67 2.93
C MET A 1 -9.53 -12.60 4.39
N LEU A 2 -8.88 -11.74 5.18
CA LEU A 2 -9.27 -11.48 6.57
C LEU A 2 -10.70 -10.94 6.63
N ASN A 3 -11.40 -11.20 7.73
CA ASN A 3 -12.76 -10.70 7.94
C ASN A 3 -12.71 -9.34 8.66
N PRO A 4 -13.01 -8.23 7.97
CA PRO A 4 -12.85 -6.88 8.50
C PRO A 4 -14.00 -6.46 9.44
N MET A 5 -15.09 -7.22 9.49
CA MET A 5 -16.23 -6.94 10.37
C MET A 5 -15.95 -7.35 11.81
N GLN A 6 -15.08 -8.35 12.00
CA GLN A 6 -14.88 -9.01 13.29
C GLN A 6 -13.81 -8.29 14.10
N ASN A 7 -14.16 -7.80 15.30
CA ASN A 7 -13.20 -7.19 16.21
C ASN A 7 -12.04 -8.14 16.56
N TYR A 8 -12.34 -9.43 16.68
CA TYR A 8 -11.36 -10.48 16.93
C TYR A 8 -10.21 -10.49 15.89
N THR A 9 -10.49 -10.20 14.62
CA THR A 9 -9.46 -10.08 13.58
C THR A 9 -8.41 -9.04 13.98
N TYR A 10 -8.85 -7.88 14.47
CA TYR A 10 -7.96 -6.78 14.84
C TYR A 10 -7.17 -7.09 16.11
N ASP A 11 -7.76 -7.81 17.07
CA ASP A 11 -7.09 -8.21 18.31
C ASP A 11 -5.95 -9.20 18.03
N VAL A 12 -6.22 -10.19 17.17
CA VAL A 12 -5.20 -11.15 16.72
C VAL A 12 -4.09 -10.44 15.95
N MET A 13 -4.44 -9.61 14.96
CA MET A 13 -3.43 -8.90 14.16
C MET A 13 -2.60 -7.94 15.01
N LYS A 14 -3.21 -7.22 15.95
CA LYS A 14 -2.48 -6.35 16.89
C LYS A 14 -1.47 -7.13 17.73
N SER A 15 -1.86 -8.32 18.21
CA SER A 15 -0.97 -9.19 18.99
C SER A 15 0.21 -9.68 18.15
N ILE A 16 -0.04 -10.06 16.89
CA ILE A 16 1.02 -10.45 15.95
C ILE A 16 1.96 -9.27 15.69
N PHE A 17 1.44 -8.08 15.40
CA PHE A 17 2.27 -6.91 15.14
C PHE A 17 3.10 -6.53 16.36
N GLN A 18 2.54 -6.64 17.57
CA GLN A 18 3.30 -6.41 18.79
C GLN A 18 4.51 -7.34 18.88
N GLU A 19 4.33 -8.64 18.66
CA GLU A 19 5.45 -9.60 18.68
C GLU A 19 6.49 -9.30 17.59
N VAL A 20 6.04 -8.93 16.38
CA VAL A 20 6.93 -8.55 15.28
C VAL A 20 7.76 -7.31 15.63
N ILE A 21 7.13 -6.25 16.17
CA ILE A 21 7.82 -5.02 16.57
C ILE A 21 8.78 -5.28 17.74
N GLU A 22 8.43 -6.16 18.67
CA GLU A 22 9.32 -6.55 19.76
C GLU A 22 10.52 -7.37 19.26
N THR A 23 10.36 -8.14 18.19
CA THR A 23 11.40 -9.00 17.61
C THR A 23 12.34 -8.24 16.69
N PHE A 24 11.81 -7.49 15.72
CA PHE A 24 12.58 -6.75 14.71
C PHE A 24 12.82 -5.32 15.17
N LYS A 25 14.08 -4.88 15.18
CA LYS A 25 14.49 -3.58 15.76
C LYS A 25 14.50 -2.42 14.76
N ASP A 26 14.04 -2.64 13.54
CA ASP A 26 13.88 -1.57 12.56
C ASP A 26 12.74 -0.62 12.96
N GLU A 27 12.81 0.63 12.51
CA GLU A 27 11.76 1.61 12.79
C GLU A 27 10.48 1.31 12.00
N TYR A 28 10.58 0.64 10.85
CA TYR A 28 9.49 0.38 9.94
C TYR A 28 9.08 -1.10 9.91
N ILE A 29 7.77 -1.33 9.91
CA ILE A 29 7.16 -2.61 9.55
C ILE A 29 6.43 -2.48 8.21
N HIS A 30 6.65 -3.43 7.29
CA HIS A 30 5.90 -3.46 6.03
C HIS A 30 4.57 -4.21 6.23
N LEU A 31 3.44 -3.52 6.02
CA LEU A 31 2.10 -4.08 6.25
C LEU A 31 1.46 -4.67 4.98
N GLY A 32 2.07 -4.46 3.81
CA GLY A 32 1.57 -4.98 2.54
C GLY A 32 0.39 -4.16 2.05
N MET A 33 -0.80 -4.76 2.12
CA MET A 33 -2.09 -4.17 1.75
C MET A 33 -2.26 -3.93 0.24
N ASP A 34 -1.62 -4.73 -0.60
CA ASP A 34 -1.77 -4.75 -2.05
C ASP A 34 -2.81 -5.78 -2.54
N GLU A 35 -3.31 -5.56 -3.76
CA GLU A 35 -4.08 -6.53 -4.55
C GLU A 35 -5.27 -7.19 -3.81
N VAL A 36 -5.99 -6.41 -3.00
CA VAL A 36 -7.13 -6.91 -2.23
C VAL A 36 -8.23 -7.40 -3.17
N TYR A 37 -8.52 -8.70 -3.12
CA TYR A 37 -9.46 -9.37 -4.03
C TYR A 37 -10.92 -9.33 -3.53
N TYR A 38 -11.69 -8.31 -3.92
CA TYR A 38 -13.01 -8.04 -3.34
C TYR A 38 -14.09 -9.11 -3.53
N SER A 39 -14.03 -9.98 -4.54
CA SER A 39 -15.15 -10.89 -4.85
C SER A 39 -15.52 -11.85 -3.71
N CYS A 40 -14.57 -12.17 -2.83
CA CYS A 40 -14.87 -12.97 -1.63
C CYS A 40 -15.73 -12.20 -0.61
N TRP A 41 -15.56 -10.88 -0.50
CA TRP A 41 -16.39 -10.05 0.36
C TRP A 41 -17.74 -9.72 -0.30
N GLU A 42 -17.75 -9.44 -1.60
CA GLU A 42 -18.98 -9.17 -2.36
C GLU A 42 -19.97 -10.34 -2.33
N SER A 43 -19.47 -11.57 -2.29
CA SER A 43 -20.30 -12.79 -2.21
C SER A 43 -20.81 -13.11 -0.79
N SER A 44 -20.38 -12.38 0.24
CA SER A 44 -20.76 -12.64 1.62
C SER A 44 -22.02 -11.85 2.03
N PRO A 45 -23.11 -12.51 2.46
CA PRO A 45 -24.30 -11.82 2.94
C PRO A 45 -24.07 -11.05 4.24
N GLU A 46 -23.13 -11.51 5.07
CA GLU A 46 -22.75 -10.85 6.31
C GLU A 46 -22.02 -9.53 6.04
N ILE A 47 -21.12 -9.51 5.04
CA ILE A 47 -20.45 -8.28 4.61
C ILE A 47 -21.47 -7.31 4.01
N ALA A 48 -22.42 -7.81 3.23
CA ALA A 48 -23.48 -6.96 2.69
C ALA A 48 -24.34 -6.31 3.78
N GLU A 49 -24.62 -7.00 4.89
CA GLU A 49 -25.29 -6.40 6.06
C GLU A 49 -24.39 -5.38 6.75
N PHE A 50 -23.13 -5.73 7.01
CA PHE A 50 -22.18 -4.81 7.61
C PHE A 50 -22.01 -3.52 6.80
N MET A 51 -21.97 -3.61 5.46
CA MET A 51 -21.96 -2.43 4.60
C MET A 51 -23.20 -1.56 4.81
N ARG A 52 -24.39 -2.15 4.94
CA ARG A 52 -25.62 -1.39 5.26
C ARG A 52 -25.53 -0.71 6.62
N GLU A 53 -25.08 -1.43 7.64
CA GLU A 53 -24.93 -0.91 9.01
C GLU A 53 -23.92 0.24 9.08
N GLN A 54 -22.83 0.17 8.33
CA GLN A 54 -21.80 1.21 8.29
C GLN A 54 -22.11 2.34 7.29
N GLY A 55 -23.14 2.21 6.47
CA GLY A 55 -23.47 3.16 5.41
C GLY A 55 -22.42 3.20 4.28
N PHE A 56 -21.87 2.05 3.92
CA PHE A 56 -20.94 1.89 2.81
C PHE A 56 -21.68 1.61 1.50
N ASP A 57 -21.39 2.43 0.49
CA ASP A 57 -21.98 2.34 -0.86
C ASP A 57 -21.14 1.48 -1.80
N ALA A 58 -19.86 1.28 -1.49
CA ALA A 58 -18.92 0.54 -2.32
C ALA A 58 -18.02 -0.40 -1.51
N ILE A 59 -17.68 -1.55 -2.08
CA ILE A 59 -16.93 -2.61 -1.38
C ILE A 59 -15.53 -2.18 -0.96
N ASN A 60 -14.90 -1.26 -1.70
CA ASN A 60 -13.59 -0.71 -1.36
C ASN A 60 -13.62 0.05 -0.02
N GLN A 61 -14.78 0.55 0.44
CA GLN A 61 -14.92 1.17 1.76
C GLN A 61 -14.75 0.15 2.90
N VAL A 62 -15.03 -1.14 2.64
CA VAL A 62 -14.74 -2.23 3.59
C VAL A 62 -13.23 -2.41 3.75
N GLU A 63 -12.46 -2.30 2.66
CA GLU A 63 -10.99 -2.28 2.73
C GLU A 63 -10.51 -1.03 3.48
N GLN A 64 -11.02 0.16 3.14
CA GLN A 64 -10.65 1.40 3.83
C GLN A 64 -10.91 1.29 5.35
N TYR A 65 -12.01 0.68 5.75
CA TYR A 65 -12.34 0.42 7.15
C TYR A 65 -11.28 -0.45 7.82
N TYR A 66 -10.92 -1.58 7.19
CA TYR A 66 -9.90 -2.48 7.69
C TYR A 66 -8.53 -1.82 7.82
N VAL A 67 -8.09 -1.15 6.75
CA VAL A 67 -6.78 -0.52 6.70
C VAL A 67 -6.68 0.57 7.76
N LYS A 68 -7.65 1.49 7.85
CA LYS A 68 -7.63 2.60 8.84
C LYS A 68 -7.50 2.07 10.27
N ARG A 69 -8.26 1.03 10.64
CA ARG A 69 -8.17 0.40 11.97
C ARG A 69 -6.82 -0.28 12.20
N THR A 70 -6.29 -0.95 11.18
CA THR A 70 -4.99 -1.64 11.24
C THR A 70 -3.84 -0.64 11.41
N LEU A 71 -3.81 0.43 10.61
CA LEU A 71 -2.80 1.48 10.71
C LEU A 71 -2.84 2.17 12.07
N ALA A 72 -4.04 2.46 12.60
CA ALA A 72 -4.19 3.02 13.94
C ALA A 72 -3.65 2.08 15.03
N ASN A 73 -3.91 0.77 14.92
CA ASN A 73 -3.39 -0.21 15.87
C ASN A 73 -1.86 -0.28 15.85
N VAL A 74 -1.24 -0.32 14.66
CA VAL A 74 0.23 -0.37 14.53
C VAL A 74 0.87 0.92 15.01
N HIS A 75 0.31 2.07 14.66
CA HIS A 75 0.77 3.37 15.15
C HIS A 75 0.71 3.45 16.69
N ASN A 76 -0.36 2.94 17.31
CA ASN A 76 -0.51 2.91 18.77
C ASN A 76 0.46 1.96 19.47
N LEU A 77 1.09 1.03 18.74
CA LEU A 77 2.20 0.20 19.25
C LEU A 77 3.55 0.94 19.17
N GLY A 78 3.60 2.13 18.57
CA GLY A 78 4.79 2.97 18.48
C GLY A 78 5.70 2.68 17.28
N ALA A 79 5.26 1.88 16.31
CA ALA A 79 6.00 1.59 15.09
C ALA A 79 5.57 2.49 13.93
N LYS A 80 6.54 2.88 13.09
CA LYS A 80 6.26 3.43 11.76
C LYS A 80 5.95 2.30 10.81
N TYR A 81 5.27 2.59 9.71
CA TYR A 81 4.89 1.55 8.76
C TYR A 81 5.17 1.94 7.32
N MET A 82 5.50 0.92 6.55
CA MET A 82 5.51 0.95 5.10
C MET A 82 4.29 0.19 4.56
N ILE A 83 3.68 0.73 3.51
CA ILE A 83 2.57 0.09 2.79
C ILE A 83 2.84 0.12 1.29
N TRP A 84 2.23 -0.79 0.54
CA TRP A 84 2.12 -0.60 -0.89
C TRP A 84 1.21 0.60 -1.21
N GLN A 85 1.25 1.09 -2.45
CA GLN A 85 0.47 2.25 -2.87
C GLN A 85 -1.06 2.06 -2.79
N ASP A 86 -1.55 0.82 -2.80
CA ASP A 86 -2.97 0.48 -2.93
C ASP A 86 -3.90 1.18 -1.94
N PRO A 87 -3.62 1.26 -0.63
CA PRO A 87 -4.47 2.01 0.27
C PRO A 87 -4.53 3.50 -0.04
N ILE A 88 -3.42 4.11 -0.48
CA ILE A 88 -3.36 5.53 -0.84
C ILE A 88 -4.11 5.79 -2.15
N ASP A 89 -4.03 4.86 -3.11
CA ASP A 89 -4.82 4.84 -4.34
C ASP A 89 -6.33 4.71 -4.04
N ASN A 90 -6.67 3.98 -2.96
CA ASN A 90 -8.02 3.77 -2.46
C ASN A 90 -8.44 4.80 -1.40
N ASP A 91 -7.87 6.01 -1.43
CA ASP A 91 -8.23 7.16 -0.59
C ASP A 91 -8.19 6.92 0.94
N VAL A 92 -7.31 6.03 1.39
CA VAL A 92 -6.93 5.94 2.81
C VAL A 92 -5.93 7.05 3.13
N ASN A 93 -6.17 7.76 4.24
CA ASN A 93 -5.20 8.66 4.84
C ASN A 93 -4.38 7.89 5.87
N ALA A 94 -3.07 7.85 5.65
CA ALA A 94 -2.10 7.23 6.55
C ALA A 94 -1.40 8.31 7.40
N ALA A 95 -0.59 7.91 8.38
CA ALA A 95 0.22 8.86 9.14
C ALA A 95 1.26 9.55 8.24
N ASN A 96 1.63 10.80 8.56
CA ASN A 96 2.52 11.58 7.69
C ASN A 96 3.93 10.97 7.53
N ASP A 97 4.36 10.16 8.48
CA ASP A 97 5.65 9.43 8.48
C ASP A 97 5.57 8.05 7.81
N THR A 98 4.45 7.74 7.16
CA THR A 98 4.28 6.52 6.36
C THR A 98 5.20 6.52 5.15
N LEU A 99 5.86 5.39 4.91
CA LEU A 99 6.62 5.13 3.69
C LEU A 99 5.72 4.39 2.68
N VAL A 100 5.62 4.87 1.44
CA VAL A 100 4.75 4.27 0.42
C VAL A 100 5.57 3.60 -0.68
N GLY A 101 5.36 2.32 -0.90
CA GLY A 101 5.95 1.55 -1.99
C GLY A 101 5.15 1.69 -3.29
N VAL A 102 5.75 2.31 -4.30
CA VAL A 102 5.15 2.44 -5.64
C VAL A 102 5.61 1.28 -6.52
N TRP A 103 4.67 0.40 -6.87
CA TRP A 103 4.95 -0.86 -7.54
C TRP A 103 4.22 -1.03 -8.87
N LYS A 104 3.10 -0.32 -9.08
CA LYS A 104 2.27 -0.48 -10.28
C LYS A 104 2.90 0.22 -11.49
N ASP A 105 2.90 -0.47 -12.62
CA ASP A 105 3.31 0.08 -13.91
C ASP A 105 2.62 -0.65 -15.06
N THR A 106 2.47 0.05 -16.19
CA THR A 106 2.00 -0.53 -17.46
C THR A 106 2.75 -1.78 -17.92
N SER A 107 4.01 -1.96 -17.49
CA SER A 107 4.79 -3.14 -17.82
C SER A 107 4.38 -4.42 -17.09
N LEU A 108 3.58 -4.31 -16.01
CA LEU A 108 3.03 -5.45 -15.27
C LEU A 108 1.66 -5.87 -15.82
N ASP A 109 0.78 -4.88 -16.04
CA ASP A 109 -0.52 -5.07 -16.67
C ASP A 109 -0.83 -3.83 -17.51
N THR A 110 -1.24 -4.04 -18.77
CA THR A 110 -1.57 -2.95 -19.71
C THR A 110 -2.78 -2.12 -19.28
N LYS A 111 -3.57 -2.60 -18.32
CA LYS A 111 -4.67 -1.86 -17.69
C LYS A 111 -4.20 -0.89 -16.61
N MET A 112 -2.98 -1.05 -16.09
CA MET A 112 -2.40 -0.13 -15.11
C MET A 112 -1.92 1.16 -15.79
N LYS A 113 -1.75 2.22 -15.00
CA LYS A 113 -1.09 3.45 -15.44
C LYS A 113 0.43 3.29 -15.37
N ARG A 114 1.18 4.20 -15.99
CA ARG A 114 2.64 4.24 -15.79
C ARG A 114 2.94 4.60 -14.34
N TRP A 115 4.03 4.10 -13.78
CA TRP A 115 4.39 4.40 -12.39
C TRP A 115 4.48 5.90 -12.10
N GLN A 116 4.89 6.72 -13.07
CA GLN A 116 4.94 8.19 -12.94
C GLN A 116 3.56 8.77 -12.65
N ASP A 117 2.50 8.18 -13.19
CA ASP A 117 1.13 8.64 -13.00
C ASP A 117 0.55 8.20 -11.65
N TYR A 118 1.11 7.16 -11.02
CA TYR A 118 0.81 6.74 -9.64
C TYR A 118 1.59 7.51 -8.59
N ILE A 119 2.88 7.78 -8.82
CA ILE A 119 3.74 8.43 -7.82
C ILE A 119 3.36 9.90 -7.58
N LYS A 120 2.90 10.61 -8.62
CA LYS A 120 2.49 12.03 -8.57
C LYS A 120 1.48 12.35 -7.46
N PRO A 121 0.30 11.69 -7.39
CA PRO A 121 -0.66 11.96 -6.32
C PRO A 121 -0.14 11.61 -4.92
N ILE A 122 0.73 10.60 -4.80
CA ILE A 122 1.34 10.21 -3.52
C ILE A 122 2.31 11.31 -3.05
N ALA A 123 3.15 11.81 -3.96
CA ALA A 123 4.07 12.92 -3.69
C ALA A 123 3.32 14.20 -3.28
N ARG A 124 2.21 14.52 -3.96
CA ARG A 124 1.33 15.66 -3.62
C ARG A 124 0.69 15.54 -2.24
N LYS A 125 0.43 14.32 -1.78
CA LYS A 125 -0.05 14.04 -0.41
C LYS A 125 1.07 14.17 0.64
N GLY A 126 2.33 14.32 0.21
CA GLY A 126 3.47 14.59 1.09
C GLY A 126 4.12 13.34 1.71
N TYR A 127 3.78 12.14 1.23
CA TYR A 127 4.37 10.91 1.76
C TYR A 127 5.76 10.66 1.21
N GLN A 128 6.64 10.10 2.04
CA GLN A 128 7.89 9.52 1.56
C GLN A 128 7.61 8.27 0.73
N MET A 129 8.43 8.02 -0.28
CA MET A 129 8.19 6.96 -1.25
C MET A 129 9.46 6.17 -1.57
N VAL A 130 9.28 4.88 -1.82
CA VAL A 130 10.27 4.03 -2.50
C VAL A 130 9.67 3.51 -3.80
N LEU A 131 10.46 3.49 -4.87
CA LEU A 131 10.00 3.05 -6.19
C LEU A 131 10.50 1.64 -6.50
N SER A 132 9.59 0.68 -6.64
CA SER A 132 9.94 -0.69 -7.07
C SER A 132 9.36 -1.07 -8.44
N ALA A 133 8.46 -0.25 -8.99
CA ALA A 133 7.73 -0.53 -10.24
C ALA A 133 8.64 -0.81 -11.46
N CYS A 134 9.85 -0.24 -11.49
CA CYS A 134 10.84 -0.50 -12.54
C CYS A 134 11.56 -1.85 -12.42
N TRP A 135 11.58 -2.45 -11.22
CA TRP A 135 12.55 -3.47 -10.81
C TRP A 135 11.91 -4.78 -10.37
N TYR A 136 10.85 -5.19 -11.08
CA TYR A 136 10.26 -6.52 -10.95
C TYR A 136 11.16 -7.61 -11.58
N LEU A 137 12.22 -8.00 -10.87
CA LEU A 137 13.24 -8.94 -11.34
C LEU A 137 12.73 -10.38 -11.56
N ASN A 138 11.58 -10.72 -10.99
CA ASN A 138 10.91 -12.00 -11.23
C ASN A 138 10.32 -12.11 -12.65
N TYR A 139 10.08 -10.99 -13.35
CA TYR A 139 9.64 -10.97 -14.74
C TYR A 139 10.85 -11.03 -15.67
N ILE A 140 11.27 -12.26 -15.99
CA ILE A 140 12.42 -12.51 -16.87
C ILE A 140 12.13 -12.13 -18.32
N SER A 141 13.16 -11.68 -19.04
CA SER A 141 13.10 -11.45 -20.47
C SER A 141 14.39 -11.88 -21.16
N TYR A 142 14.31 -12.20 -22.46
CA TYR A 142 15.49 -12.59 -23.21
C TYR A 142 16.38 -11.39 -23.53
N GLY A 143 17.70 -11.54 -23.34
CA GLY A 143 18.71 -10.53 -23.66
C GLY A 143 19.27 -9.81 -22.43
N GLU A 144 19.76 -8.58 -22.62
CA GLU A 144 20.38 -7.76 -21.58
C GLU A 144 19.36 -6.89 -20.84
N ASP A 145 18.45 -7.53 -20.12
CA ASP A 145 17.37 -6.88 -19.38
C ASP A 145 17.85 -5.92 -18.28
N TRP A 146 19.05 -6.14 -17.72
CA TRP A 146 19.70 -5.24 -16.77
C TRP A 146 19.76 -3.78 -17.25
N LYS A 147 19.87 -3.56 -18.57
CA LYS A 147 19.88 -2.21 -19.17
C LYS A 147 18.56 -1.47 -18.94
N LYS A 148 17.43 -2.18 -18.86
CA LYS A 148 16.12 -1.60 -18.52
C LYS A 148 16.15 -1.09 -17.08
N PHE A 149 16.61 -1.92 -16.14
CA PHE A 149 16.68 -1.58 -14.73
C PHE A 149 17.60 -0.39 -14.47
N TYR A 150 18.78 -0.38 -15.09
CA TYR A 150 19.77 0.69 -14.95
C TYR A 150 19.29 2.05 -15.50
N LYS A 151 18.43 2.05 -16.52
CA LYS A 151 17.90 3.28 -17.13
C LYS A 151 16.74 3.89 -16.35
N CYS A 152 16.19 3.21 -15.35
CA CYS A 152 15.10 3.76 -14.57
C CYS A 152 15.63 4.87 -13.65
N ASP A 153 15.17 6.10 -13.87
CA ASP A 153 15.38 7.23 -12.98
C ASP A 153 14.15 7.37 -12.07
N PRO A 154 14.26 7.09 -10.75
CA PRO A 154 13.14 7.12 -9.83
C PRO A 154 12.58 8.53 -9.58
N ARG A 155 13.31 9.59 -9.95
CA ARG A 155 12.86 10.99 -9.87
C ARG A 155 12.29 11.52 -11.19
N SER A 156 12.25 10.70 -12.24
CA SER A 156 11.78 11.08 -13.57
C SER A 156 10.23 11.10 -13.65
N PHE A 157 9.61 11.96 -12.86
CA PHE A 157 8.19 12.29 -12.93
C PHE A 157 7.97 13.80 -12.82
N GLU A 158 6.79 14.27 -13.23
CA GLU A 158 6.43 15.69 -13.16
C GLU A 158 6.05 16.05 -11.70
N GLY A 159 6.82 16.97 -11.12
CA GLY A 159 6.65 17.46 -9.75
C GLY A 159 7.69 18.52 -9.41
N THR A 160 7.47 19.24 -8.31
CA THR A 160 8.45 20.15 -7.71
C THR A 160 9.68 19.37 -7.19
N GLU A 161 10.82 20.03 -6.99
CA GLU A 161 11.98 19.35 -6.42
C GLU A 161 11.69 18.83 -5.00
N ALA A 162 10.88 19.53 -4.21
CA ALA A 162 10.45 19.06 -2.90
C ALA A 162 9.62 17.76 -2.99
N GLU A 163 8.72 17.65 -3.98
CA GLU A 163 7.97 16.41 -4.23
C GLU A 163 8.87 15.27 -4.70
N LYS A 164 9.93 15.57 -5.48
CA LYS A 164 10.91 14.57 -5.91
C LYS A 164 11.85 14.13 -4.78
N ASP A 165 12.14 15.01 -3.84
CA ASP A 165 12.95 14.71 -2.64
C ASP A 165 12.22 13.78 -1.66
N LEU A 166 10.90 13.61 -1.80
CA LEU A 166 10.15 12.58 -1.07
C LEU A 166 10.48 11.17 -1.54
N VAL A 167 11.09 11.00 -2.72
CA VAL A 167 11.59 9.68 -3.17
C VAL A 167 12.91 9.40 -2.46
N VAL A 168 12.86 8.51 -1.46
CA VAL A 168 14.00 8.19 -0.59
C VAL A 168 14.80 6.98 -1.06
N GLY A 169 14.33 6.25 -2.06
CA GLY A 169 15.01 5.09 -2.63
C GLY A 169 14.10 4.24 -3.52
N GLY A 170 14.39 2.94 -3.60
CA GLY A 170 13.57 1.96 -4.30
C GLY A 170 14.19 0.56 -4.32
#